data_AF-H5X4G0-F1
#
_entry.id   AF-H5X4G0-F1
#
_cell.length_a   1.000
_cell.length_b   1.000
_cell.length_c   1.000
_cell.angle_alpha   90.00
_cell.angle_beta   90.00
_cell.angle_gamma   90.00
#
_symmetry.space_group_name_H-M   'P 1'
#
loop_
_entity.id
_entity.type
_entity.pdbx_description
1 polymer ?
#
loop_
_entity_poly.entity_id
_entity_poly.type
_entity_poly.pdbx_seq_one_letter_code
_entity_poly.pdbx_strand_id
1 'polypeptide(L)'
;MSVNTRNAVARVARALGWWLMVLVGLLLLATVNRVTYGGGPEVDRIGTASARECVEYGPVSLHGFGTTYRCTAEVRWADGDVEQREFPAGQLSPSDVGTPVEVYLDIGDGVQEETTIGRNGSARFSELRFPVKIALGFAVFLVLGLGALYNTYRVFRPGTGSDTESDSGGSKRGGRKDDWPVTAAERAGVPIPRLVVRLRLLSAWCLLVAIAVPVSTVVRFDAERAPRFVSPWPQVGRALLVDVPAAGAVIIGLVLAVLLYATASAAHRDAARVVKYGPDYLARGLSGGEPARALLATRMSRLAESERASRAFGIGFGVALLGLAAWAVTRVVSAMPGDAPWSVWLAGARDSVLLACLALILLFTAETRYHRLSELLARHEINHVNRGTENGFVAS
;
A
#
# COMPACT_ATOMS: atom_id res chain seq x y z
N MET A 1 -10.41 -11.23 -42.32
CA MET A 1 -10.74 -10.64 -41.00
C MET A 1 -10.06 -9.29 -40.90
N SER A 2 -10.80 -8.18 -40.84
CA SER A 2 -10.22 -6.81 -40.89
C SER A 2 -9.45 -6.48 -39.60
N VAL A 3 -8.42 -5.63 -39.68
CA VAL A 3 -7.61 -5.20 -38.52
C VAL A 3 -8.48 -4.69 -37.36
N ASN A 4 -9.61 -4.04 -37.67
CA ASN A 4 -10.59 -3.58 -36.68
C ASN A 4 -11.23 -4.71 -35.85
N THR A 5 -11.50 -5.86 -36.45
CA THR A 5 -12.09 -7.01 -35.73
C THR A 5 -11.11 -7.62 -34.72
N ARG A 6 -9.82 -7.75 -35.07
CA ARG A 6 -8.78 -8.23 -34.14
C ARG A 6 -8.62 -7.30 -32.94
N ASN A 7 -8.62 -5.99 -33.17
CA ASN A 7 -8.50 -4.98 -32.11
C ASN A 7 -9.73 -4.91 -31.20
N ALA A 8 -10.93 -5.20 -31.73
CA ALA A 8 -12.14 -5.31 -30.91
C ALA A 8 -12.09 -6.56 -30.01
N VAL A 9 -11.76 -7.72 -30.57
CA VAL A 9 -11.64 -8.98 -29.82
C VAL A 9 -10.59 -8.87 -28.70
N ALA A 10 -9.42 -8.30 -28.98
CA ALA A 10 -8.38 -8.10 -27.98
C ALA A 10 -8.78 -7.15 -26.84
N ARG A 11 -9.69 -6.19 -27.08
CA ARG A 11 -10.21 -5.30 -26.03
C ARG A 11 -11.25 -5.99 -25.17
N VAL A 12 -12.16 -6.73 -25.79
CA VAL A 12 -13.16 -7.53 -25.06
C VAL A 12 -12.48 -8.60 -24.21
N ALA A 13 -11.51 -9.33 -24.76
CA ALA A 13 -10.74 -10.33 -24.02
C ALA A 13 -10.00 -9.72 -22.81
N ARG A 14 -9.41 -8.52 -22.96
CA ARG A 14 -8.80 -7.80 -21.83
C ARG A 14 -9.84 -7.41 -20.78
N ALA A 15 -10.98 -6.87 -21.18
CA ALA A 15 -12.05 -6.51 -20.24
C ALA A 15 -12.55 -7.75 -19.46
N LEU A 16 -12.78 -8.87 -20.14
CA LEU A 16 -13.15 -10.14 -19.52
C LEU A 16 -12.07 -10.64 -18.56
N GLY A 17 -10.80 -10.56 -18.96
CA GLY A 17 -9.67 -10.91 -18.09
C GLY A 17 -9.65 -10.10 -16.80
N TRP A 18 -9.91 -8.78 -16.86
CA TRP A 18 -10.00 -7.94 -15.66
C TRP A 18 -11.20 -8.30 -14.77
N TRP A 19 -12.37 -8.56 -15.35
CA TRP A 19 -13.53 -9.02 -14.57
C TRP A 19 -13.31 -10.39 -13.92
N LEU A 20 -12.64 -11.32 -14.60
CA LEU A 20 -12.25 -12.59 -14.02
C LEU A 20 -11.28 -12.39 -12.83
N MET A 21 -10.31 -11.48 -12.95
CA MET A 21 -9.43 -11.14 -11.84
C MET A 21 -10.17 -10.52 -10.65
N VAL A 22 -11.18 -9.66 -10.89
CA VAL A 22 -12.06 -9.14 -9.82
C VAL A 22 -12.78 -10.28 -9.11
N LEU A 23 -13.36 -11.23 -9.86
CA LEU A 23 -14.05 -12.39 -9.28
C LEU A 23 -13.10 -13.25 -8.42
N VAL A 24 -11.92 -13.57 -8.94
CA VAL A 24 -10.88 -14.30 -8.18
C VAL A 24 -10.47 -13.52 -6.93
N GLY A 25 -10.32 -12.21 -7.04
CA GLY A 25 -10.02 -11.33 -5.91
C GLY A 25 -11.09 -11.35 -4.82
N LEU A 26 -12.38 -11.30 -5.21
CA LEU A 26 -13.50 -11.40 -4.27
C LEU A 26 -13.56 -12.77 -3.59
N LEU A 27 -13.28 -13.86 -4.32
CA LEU A 27 -13.21 -15.20 -3.75
C LEU A 27 -12.02 -15.36 -2.78
N LEU A 28 -10.87 -14.76 -3.08
CA LEU A 28 -9.75 -14.68 -2.14
C LEU A 28 -10.14 -13.88 -0.89
N LEU A 29 -10.86 -12.77 -1.03
CA LEU A 29 -11.35 -11.98 0.10
C LEU A 29 -12.32 -12.77 0.98
N ALA A 30 -13.24 -13.52 0.38
CA ALA A 30 -14.13 -14.42 1.11
C ALA A 30 -13.34 -15.53 1.84
N THR A 31 -12.32 -16.11 1.19
CA THR A 31 -11.45 -17.13 1.78
C THR A 31 -10.68 -16.59 2.98
N VAL A 32 -10.10 -15.39 2.85
CA VAL A 32 -9.40 -14.73 3.95
C VAL A 32 -10.37 -14.43 5.08
N ASN A 33 -11.56 -13.89 4.80
CA ASN A 33 -12.56 -13.59 5.82
C ASN A 33 -12.96 -14.82 6.64
N ARG A 34 -13.01 -15.99 5.98
CA ARG A 34 -13.25 -17.28 6.60
C ARG A 34 -12.09 -17.71 7.50
N VAL A 35 -10.85 -17.64 7.02
CA VAL A 35 -9.66 -18.10 7.76
C VAL A 35 -9.28 -17.16 8.90
N THR A 36 -9.51 -15.86 8.74
CA THR A 36 -9.35 -14.86 9.80
C THR A 36 -10.64 -14.65 10.58
N TYR A 37 -11.61 -15.56 10.47
CA TYR A 37 -12.82 -15.49 11.29
C TYR A 37 -12.44 -15.75 12.74
N GLY A 38 -12.84 -14.82 13.61
CA GLY A 38 -12.47 -14.83 15.01
C GLY A 38 -12.92 -13.53 15.68
N GLY A 39 -13.32 -13.62 16.94
CA GLY A 39 -13.56 -12.48 17.82
C GLY A 39 -12.24 -11.94 18.38
N GLY A 40 -12.35 -11.14 19.44
CA GLY A 40 -11.20 -10.62 20.17
C GLY A 40 -10.31 -11.73 20.77
N PRO A 41 -9.13 -11.36 21.31
CA PRO A 41 -8.33 -12.27 22.12
C PRO A 41 -8.98 -12.54 23.50
N GLU A 42 -9.76 -11.59 24.01
CA GLU A 42 -10.63 -11.71 25.19
C GLU A 42 -12.02 -12.21 24.76
N VAL A 43 -12.62 -13.08 25.56
CA VAL A 43 -13.89 -13.76 25.26
C VAL A 43 -14.73 -13.92 26.53
N ASP A 44 -16.06 -13.84 26.46
CA ASP A 44 -16.88 -13.93 27.68
C ASP A 44 -17.01 -15.35 28.23
N ARG A 45 -17.16 -16.33 27.34
CA ARG A 45 -17.35 -17.73 27.74
C ARG A 45 -16.43 -18.66 26.96
N ILE A 46 -16.03 -19.72 27.64
CA ILE A 46 -15.31 -20.86 27.06
C ILE A 46 -16.10 -22.13 27.34
N GLY A 47 -15.97 -23.12 26.47
CA GLY A 47 -16.68 -24.38 26.58
C GLY A 47 -16.12 -25.44 25.66
N THR A 48 -16.85 -26.55 25.55
CA THR A 48 -16.56 -27.63 24.60
C THR A 48 -17.76 -27.82 23.68
N ALA A 49 -17.52 -27.96 22.39
CA ALA A 49 -18.54 -28.27 21.41
C ALA A 49 -18.30 -29.64 20.80
N SER A 50 -19.37 -30.40 20.56
CA SER A 50 -19.34 -31.60 19.74
C SER A 50 -20.22 -31.38 18.51
N ALA A 51 -19.65 -31.48 17.32
CA ALA A 51 -20.42 -31.34 16.09
C ALA A 51 -21.48 -32.45 15.98
N ARG A 52 -22.66 -32.08 15.46
CA ARG A 52 -23.81 -32.99 15.26
C ARG A 52 -24.08 -33.16 13.77
N GLU A 53 -24.38 -32.06 13.08
CA GLU A 53 -24.67 -32.06 11.66
C GLU A 53 -23.78 -31.03 10.96
N CYS A 54 -23.27 -31.36 9.78
CA CYS A 54 -22.42 -30.47 8.99
C CYS A 54 -22.91 -30.39 7.55
N VAL A 55 -23.04 -29.17 7.03
CA VAL A 55 -23.34 -28.89 5.64
C VAL A 55 -22.05 -28.51 4.92
N GLU A 56 -21.74 -29.21 3.83
CA GLU A 56 -20.57 -28.96 3.01
C GLU A 56 -20.79 -27.83 1.99
N TYR A 57 -19.76 -27.00 1.80
CA TYR A 57 -19.67 -25.98 0.75
C TYR A 57 -18.32 -26.11 0.04
N GLY A 58 -18.31 -26.12 -1.30
CA GLY A 58 -17.06 -26.13 -2.07
C GLY A 58 -17.22 -26.71 -3.48
N PRO A 59 -16.13 -26.75 -4.28
CA PRO A 59 -14.80 -26.17 -4.00
C PRO A 59 -14.73 -24.65 -4.19
N VAL A 60 -15.79 -24.04 -4.71
CA VAL A 60 -15.98 -22.58 -4.84
C VAL A 60 -17.36 -22.23 -4.32
N SER A 61 -17.43 -21.36 -3.31
CA SER A 61 -18.69 -20.94 -2.70
C SER A 61 -18.65 -19.47 -2.29
N LEU A 62 -19.73 -18.96 -1.70
CA LEU A 62 -19.76 -17.64 -1.06
C LEU A 62 -18.76 -17.52 0.11
N HIS A 63 -18.19 -18.64 0.55
CA HIS A 63 -17.17 -18.71 1.60
C HIS A 63 -15.73 -18.80 1.03
N GLY A 64 -15.58 -18.62 -0.29
CA GLY A 64 -14.31 -18.58 -0.99
C GLY A 64 -13.91 -19.90 -1.63
N PHE A 65 -12.60 -20.12 -1.72
CA PHE A 65 -12.00 -21.33 -2.28
C PHE A 65 -11.79 -22.42 -1.22
N GLY A 66 -11.90 -23.67 -1.66
CA GLY A 66 -11.73 -24.86 -0.84
C GLY A 66 -13.05 -25.43 -0.35
N THR A 67 -12.98 -26.64 0.22
CA THR A 67 -14.10 -27.25 0.94
C THR A 67 -14.18 -26.67 2.35
N THR A 68 -15.38 -26.35 2.79
CA THR A 68 -15.64 -25.84 4.13
C THR A 68 -16.97 -26.39 4.63
N TYR A 69 -17.10 -26.51 5.94
CA TYR A 69 -18.28 -27.08 6.58
C TYR A 69 -18.90 -26.06 7.53
N ARG A 70 -20.22 -25.97 7.51
CA ARG A 70 -21.00 -25.24 8.51
C ARG A 70 -21.68 -26.28 9.38
N CYS A 71 -21.39 -26.29 10.67
CA CYS A 71 -21.84 -27.36 11.56
C CYS A 71 -22.74 -26.82 12.66
N THR A 72 -23.82 -27.53 12.97
CA THR A 72 -24.53 -27.39 14.23
C THR A 72 -23.85 -28.26 15.27
N ALA A 73 -23.64 -27.73 16.46
CA ALA A 73 -22.96 -28.42 17.54
C ALA A 73 -23.70 -28.22 18.84
N GLU A 74 -23.61 -29.23 19.71
CA GLU A 74 -23.99 -29.11 21.11
C GLU A 74 -22.80 -28.55 21.87
N VAL A 75 -22.99 -27.40 22.50
CA VAL A 75 -21.97 -26.69 23.26
C VAL A 75 -22.26 -26.84 24.73
N ARG A 76 -21.28 -27.31 25.49
CA ARG A 76 -21.25 -27.34 26.94
C ARG A 76 -20.29 -26.28 27.45
N TRP A 77 -20.84 -25.23 28.05
CA TRP A 77 -20.10 -24.10 28.57
C TRP A 77 -19.48 -24.43 29.95
N ALA A 78 -18.47 -23.66 30.35
CA ALA A 78 -17.76 -23.87 31.62
C ALA A 78 -18.62 -23.65 32.87
N ASP A 79 -19.71 -22.89 32.76
CA ASP A 79 -20.73 -22.69 33.80
C ASP A 79 -21.72 -23.86 33.90
N GLY A 80 -21.61 -24.85 33.01
CA GLY A 80 -22.45 -26.05 33.00
C GLY A 80 -23.65 -25.96 32.05
N ASP A 81 -23.92 -24.80 31.45
CA ASP A 81 -24.99 -24.65 30.48
C ASP A 81 -24.73 -25.49 29.22
N VAL A 82 -25.80 -26.05 28.66
CA VAL A 82 -25.75 -26.80 27.41
C VAL A 82 -26.73 -26.18 26.42
N GLU A 83 -26.26 -25.83 25.23
CA GLU A 83 -27.10 -25.31 24.16
C GLU A 83 -26.68 -25.85 22.79
N GLN A 84 -27.59 -25.82 21.82
CA GLN A 84 -27.26 -26.08 20.43
C GLN A 84 -26.98 -24.78 19.70
N ARG A 85 -25.83 -24.68 19.03
CA ARG A 85 -25.40 -23.50 18.29
C ARG A 85 -24.91 -23.90 16.90
N GLU A 86 -25.18 -23.04 15.94
CA GLU A 86 -24.59 -23.13 14.60
C GLU A 86 -23.24 -22.41 14.57
N PHE A 87 -22.21 -23.11 14.10
CA PHE A 87 -20.86 -22.57 13.97
C PHE A 87 -20.65 -22.03 12.55
N PRO A 88 -20.00 -20.85 12.42
CA PRO A 88 -19.59 -20.30 11.14
C PRO A 88 -18.75 -21.28 10.31
N ALA A 89 -18.85 -21.17 8.98
CA ALA A 89 -18.19 -22.09 8.08
C ALA A 89 -16.67 -22.15 8.30
N GLY A 90 -16.12 -23.35 8.52
CA GLY A 90 -14.69 -23.59 8.70
C GLY A 90 -14.19 -23.56 10.14
N GLN A 91 -15.06 -23.35 11.12
CA GLN A 91 -14.71 -23.43 12.55
C GLN A 91 -14.73 -24.87 13.08
N LEU A 92 -15.70 -25.66 12.63
CA LEU A 92 -15.83 -27.09 12.91
C LEU A 92 -15.86 -27.88 11.61
N SER A 93 -15.58 -29.17 11.71
CA SER A 93 -15.47 -30.11 10.60
C SER A 93 -16.16 -31.44 10.92
N PRO A 94 -16.44 -32.28 9.92
CA PRO A 94 -17.02 -33.61 10.15
C PRO A 94 -16.19 -34.52 11.06
N SER A 95 -14.87 -34.30 11.15
CA SER A 95 -14.01 -35.03 12.11
C SER A 95 -14.22 -34.64 13.56
N ASP A 96 -14.87 -33.51 13.83
CA ASP A 96 -15.20 -33.06 15.19
C ASP A 96 -16.55 -33.66 15.68
N VAL A 97 -17.19 -34.53 14.88
CA VAL A 97 -18.45 -35.20 15.27
C VAL A 97 -18.17 -36.21 16.38
N GLY A 98 -18.89 -36.08 17.49
CA GLY A 98 -18.72 -36.94 18.67
C GLY A 98 -17.43 -36.70 19.46
N THR A 99 -16.62 -35.71 19.06
CA THR A 99 -15.36 -35.37 19.72
C THR A 99 -15.48 -33.99 20.35
N PRO A 100 -15.23 -33.81 21.66
CA PRO A 100 -15.30 -32.50 22.28
C PRO A 100 -14.14 -31.62 21.81
N VAL A 101 -14.45 -30.44 21.28
CA VAL A 101 -13.49 -29.44 20.82
C VAL A 101 -13.69 -28.16 21.63
N GLU A 102 -12.61 -27.51 22.06
CA GLU A 102 -12.72 -26.25 22.79
C GLU A 102 -13.27 -25.14 21.90
N VAL A 103 -14.18 -24.34 22.46
CA VAL A 103 -14.86 -23.23 21.78
C VAL A 103 -14.96 -22.02 22.68
N TYR A 104 -15.17 -20.86 22.08
CA TYR A 104 -15.37 -19.60 22.79
C TYR A 104 -16.64 -18.90 22.30
N LEU A 105 -17.17 -18.03 23.16
CA LEU A 105 -18.23 -17.07 22.87
C LEU A 105 -17.75 -15.67 23.27
N ASP A 106 -17.87 -14.73 22.36
CA ASP A 106 -17.58 -13.31 22.55
C ASP A 106 -18.88 -12.55 22.26
N ILE A 107 -19.50 -12.06 23.32
CA ILE A 107 -20.76 -11.33 23.35
C ILE A 107 -20.39 -9.86 23.14
N GLY A 108 -20.66 -9.35 21.94
CA GLY A 108 -20.38 -7.95 21.63
C GLY A 108 -20.99 -6.99 22.64
N ASP A 109 -20.22 -6.00 23.08
CA ASP A 109 -20.54 -5.07 24.17
C ASP A 109 -21.47 -3.92 23.71
N GLY A 110 -22.27 -4.11 22.66
CA GLY A 110 -23.07 -3.05 22.06
C GLY A 110 -24.33 -3.49 21.31
N VAL A 111 -25.23 -2.52 21.08
CA VAL A 111 -26.56 -2.70 20.43
C VAL A 111 -26.49 -3.25 19.00
N GLN A 112 -25.30 -3.26 18.38
CA GLN A 112 -25.07 -3.74 17.01
C GLN A 112 -23.91 -4.72 16.87
N GLU A 113 -23.27 -5.16 17.95
CA GLU A 113 -22.18 -6.12 17.84
C GLU A 113 -22.73 -7.55 17.83
N GLU A 114 -22.47 -8.27 16.74
CA GLU A 114 -22.84 -9.67 16.60
C GLU A 114 -22.07 -10.52 17.61
N THR A 115 -22.77 -11.35 18.37
CA THR A 115 -22.16 -12.40 19.17
C THR A 115 -21.31 -13.30 18.28
N THR A 116 -20.01 -13.38 18.53
CA THR A 116 -19.10 -14.23 17.76
C THR A 116 -18.83 -15.54 18.50
N ILE A 117 -18.97 -16.65 17.78
CA ILE A 117 -18.70 -17.99 18.29
C ILE A 117 -17.68 -18.67 17.37
N GLY A 118 -16.74 -19.40 17.93
CA GLY A 118 -15.70 -20.06 17.15
C GLY A 118 -14.95 -21.12 17.92
N ARG A 119 -14.09 -21.83 17.20
CA ARG A 119 -13.16 -22.79 17.80
C ARG A 119 -12.14 -22.05 18.65
N ASN A 120 -11.96 -22.47 19.90
CA ASN A 120 -10.90 -21.92 20.73
C ASN A 120 -9.56 -22.45 20.22
N GLY A 121 -8.70 -21.50 19.90
CA GLY A 121 -7.39 -21.71 19.32
C GLY A 121 -6.66 -20.38 19.33
N SER A 122 -5.52 -20.33 18.65
CA SER A 122 -4.69 -19.12 18.67
C SER A 122 -5.46 -17.86 18.22
N ALA A 123 -5.33 -16.79 19.03
CA ALA A 123 -5.85 -15.46 18.74
C ALA A 123 -4.94 -14.66 17.77
N ARG A 124 -3.90 -15.29 17.20
CA ARG A 124 -2.89 -14.63 16.34
C ARG A 124 -3.44 -13.85 15.15
N PHE A 125 -4.68 -14.09 14.74
CA PHE A 125 -5.32 -13.41 13.61
C PHE A 125 -6.42 -12.41 14.01
N SER A 126 -6.68 -12.23 15.31
CA SER A 126 -7.76 -11.35 15.81
C SER A 126 -7.60 -9.92 15.27
N GLU A 127 -6.42 -9.33 15.41
CA GLU A 127 -6.14 -7.98 14.91
C GLU A 127 -5.84 -7.90 13.41
N LEU A 128 -5.54 -9.01 12.74
CA LEU A 128 -5.27 -9.03 11.30
C LEU A 128 -6.52 -9.04 10.45
N ARG A 129 -7.65 -9.48 10.99
CA ARG A 129 -8.91 -9.58 10.25
C ARG A 129 -9.26 -8.28 9.54
N PHE A 130 -9.27 -7.15 10.26
CA PHE A 130 -9.67 -5.86 9.70
C PHE A 130 -8.61 -5.25 8.74
N PRO A 131 -7.31 -5.19 9.09
CA PRO A 131 -6.25 -4.75 8.18
C PRO A 131 -6.18 -5.57 6.89
N VAL A 132 -6.28 -6.90 6.96
CA VAL A 132 -6.24 -7.75 5.76
C VAL A 132 -7.48 -7.54 4.90
N LYS A 133 -8.68 -7.41 5.51
CA LYS A 133 -9.90 -7.01 4.80
C LYS A 133 -9.75 -5.70 4.06
N ILE A 134 -9.15 -4.69 4.71
CA ILE A 134 -8.90 -3.40 4.08
C ILE A 134 -7.90 -3.52 2.95
N ALA A 135 -6.75 -4.17 3.18
CA ALA A 135 -5.70 -4.27 2.17
C ALA A 135 -6.18 -5.03 0.93
N LEU A 136 -6.81 -6.19 1.15
CA LEU A 136 -7.33 -7.01 0.07
C LEU A 136 -8.56 -6.38 -0.58
N GLY A 137 -9.47 -5.79 0.21
CA GLY A 137 -10.59 -5.00 -0.30
C GLY A 137 -10.11 -3.84 -1.16
N PHE A 138 -9.11 -3.07 -0.69
CA PHE A 138 -8.49 -2.00 -1.47
C PHE A 138 -7.90 -2.51 -2.78
N ALA A 139 -7.14 -3.60 -2.77
CA ALA A 139 -6.58 -4.19 -3.98
C ALA A 139 -7.69 -4.63 -4.96
N VAL A 140 -8.72 -5.33 -4.46
CA VAL A 140 -9.81 -5.86 -5.28
C VAL A 140 -10.70 -4.73 -5.83
N PHE A 141 -11.18 -3.84 -4.98
CA PHE A 141 -12.09 -2.77 -5.40
C PHE A 141 -11.37 -1.65 -6.16
N LEU A 142 -10.24 -1.17 -5.66
CA LEU A 142 -9.57 -0.02 -6.26
C LEU A 142 -8.74 -0.41 -7.47
N VAL A 143 -7.88 -1.44 -7.38
CA VAL A 143 -7.00 -1.78 -8.51
C VAL A 143 -7.74 -2.62 -9.55
N LEU A 144 -8.34 -3.73 -9.14
CA LEU A 144 -9.01 -4.64 -10.08
C LEU A 144 -10.34 -4.04 -10.57
N GLY A 145 -11.13 -3.45 -9.67
CA GLY A 145 -12.42 -2.83 -10.01
C GLY A 145 -12.28 -1.63 -10.96
N LEU A 146 -11.41 -0.66 -10.66
CA LEU A 146 -11.16 0.47 -11.57
C LEU A 146 -10.52 -0.01 -12.88
N GLY A 147 -9.62 -0.99 -12.83
CA GLY A 147 -9.04 -1.62 -14.01
C GLY A 147 -10.09 -2.25 -14.92
N ALA A 148 -11.02 -3.02 -14.35
CA ALA A 148 -12.14 -3.63 -15.06
C ALA A 148 -13.06 -2.56 -15.67
N LEU A 149 -13.50 -1.59 -14.88
CA LEU A 149 -14.34 -0.48 -15.33
C LEU A 149 -13.68 0.31 -16.46
N TYR A 150 -12.39 0.63 -16.33
CA TYR A 150 -11.63 1.35 -17.36
C TYR A 150 -11.53 0.56 -18.67
N ASN A 151 -11.24 -0.74 -18.59
CA ASN A 151 -11.13 -1.58 -19.78
C ASN A 151 -12.50 -1.80 -20.44
N THR A 152 -13.56 -2.01 -19.67
CA THR A 152 -14.95 -2.06 -20.17
C THR A 152 -15.33 -0.74 -20.83
N TYR A 153 -15.01 0.39 -20.22
CA TYR A 153 -15.21 1.71 -20.82
C TYR A 153 -14.51 1.84 -22.18
N ARG A 154 -13.26 1.36 -22.31
CA ARG A 154 -12.52 1.35 -23.60
C ARG A 154 -13.09 0.39 -24.65
N VAL A 155 -13.93 -0.58 -24.27
CA VAL A 155 -14.67 -1.41 -25.24
C VAL A 155 -15.75 -0.56 -25.91
N PHE A 156 -16.56 0.14 -25.12
CA PHE A 156 -17.69 0.95 -25.60
C PHE A 156 -17.27 2.27 -26.24
N ARG A 157 -16.19 2.87 -25.73
CA ARG A 157 -15.58 4.07 -26.31
C ARG A 157 -14.22 3.70 -26.88
N PRO A 158 -14.15 3.09 -28.09
CA PRO A 158 -12.88 2.95 -28.79
C PRO A 158 -12.19 4.30 -28.79
N GLY A 159 -10.95 4.33 -28.28
CA GLY A 159 -10.12 5.51 -28.39
C GLY A 159 -10.13 5.94 -29.85
N THR A 160 -10.63 7.13 -30.13
CA THR A 160 -10.56 7.75 -31.44
C THR A 160 -9.07 7.93 -31.77
N GLY A 161 -8.47 6.96 -32.45
CA GLY A 161 -7.25 7.01 -33.27
C GLY A 161 -5.95 7.60 -32.71
N SER A 162 -5.92 8.18 -31.51
CA SER A 162 -4.84 9.11 -31.11
C SER A 162 -3.65 8.46 -30.40
N ASP A 163 -3.68 7.15 -30.16
CA ASP A 163 -2.54 6.44 -29.57
C ASP A 163 -1.49 6.04 -30.63
N THR A 164 -1.73 6.29 -31.93
CA THR A 164 -0.77 5.98 -33.03
C THR A 164 -0.38 7.17 -33.91
N GLU A 165 -0.77 8.40 -33.58
CA GLU A 165 -0.45 9.55 -34.44
C GLU A 165 0.19 10.65 -33.60
N SER A 166 1.44 10.36 -33.28
CA SER A 166 2.49 11.34 -33.42
C SER A 166 2.62 11.70 -34.91
N ASP A 167 1.66 12.46 -35.45
CA ASP A 167 1.94 13.40 -36.52
C ASP A 167 0.84 14.45 -36.67
N SER A 168 1.29 15.67 -36.88
CA SER A 168 0.61 16.89 -37.34
C SER A 168 -0.93 16.97 -37.36
N GLY A 169 -1.46 17.94 -36.60
CA GLY A 169 -2.50 18.83 -37.12
C GLY A 169 -3.93 18.63 -36.61
N GLY A 170 -4.32 19.47 -35.65
CA GLY A 170 -5.68 19.99 -35.60
C GLY A 170 -6.68 19.23 -34.72
N SER A 171 -6.75 19.61 -33.45
CA SER A 171 -8.04 19.64 -32.77
C SER A 171 -8.08 20.74 -31.72
N LYS A 172 -8.47 21.93 -32.19
CA LYS A 172 -8.95 23.05 -31.37
C LYS A 172 -10.27 22.65 -30.73
N ARG A 173 -10.25 22.11 -29.52
CA ARG A 173 -11.43 22.12 -28.63
C ARG A 173 -11.02 22.21 -27.16
N GLY A 174 -10.76 23.45 -26.74
CA GLY A 174 -11.54 24.10 -25.67
C GLY A 174 -11.41 23.62 -24.24
N GLY A 175 -10.28 23.05 -23.81
CA GLY A 175 -10.03 22.81 -22.39
C GLY A 175 -8.55 22.85 -22.08
N ARG A 176 -8.04 24.04 -21.70
CA ARG A 176 -6.72 24.36 -21.08
C ARG A 176 -5.78 23.13 -21.01
N LYS A 177 -5.33 22.66 -22.18
CA LYS A 177 -4.72 21.35 -22.38
C LYS A 177 -3.22 21.60 -22.36
N ASP A 178 -2.57 21.29 -21.24
CA ASP A 178 -1.12 21.31 -21.01
C ASP A 178 -0.29 22.03 -22.10
N ASP A 179 -0.01 23.32 -21.93
CA ASP A 179 0.81 24.12 -22.87
C ASP A 179 2.27 23.60 -23.02
N TRP A 180 2.61 22.48 -22.38
CA TRP A 180 3.96 21.92 -22.27
C TRP A 180 3.97 20.38 -22.44
N PRO A 181 3.63 19.85 -23.64
CA PRO A 181 3.57 18.42 -23.90
C PRO A 181 4.96 17.74 -23.92
N VAL A 182 5.09 16.64 -23.18
CA VAL A 182 6.33 15.84 -23.12
C VAL A 182 6.02 14.39 -23.50
N THR A 183 6.77 13.85 -24.46
CA THR A 183 6.60 12.47 -24.92
C THR A 183 7.19 11.46 -23.93
N ALA A 184 6.80 10.19 -24.04
CA ALA A 184 7.37 9.13 -23.20
C ALA A 184 8.87 8.92 -23.45
N ALA A 185 9.31 9.04 -24.71
CA ALA A 185 10.71 8.94 -25.09
C ALA A 185 11.55 10.09 -24.50
N GLU A 186 11.04 11.33 -24.59
CA GLU A 186 11.68 12.49 -23.96
C GLU A 186 11.80 12.31 -22.43
N ARG A 187 10.77 11.75 -21.80
CA ARG A 187 10.80 11.46 -20.36
C ARG A 187 11.85 10.40 -20.00
N ALA A 188 11.95 9.34 -20.80
CA ALA A 188 12.91 8.26 -20.58
C ALA A 188 14.37 8.71 -20.75
N GLY A 189 14.62 9.70 -21.62
CA GLY A 189 15.95 10.29 -21.82
C GLY A 189 16.42 11.24 -20.72
N VAL A 190 15.55 11.61 -19.77
CA VAL A 190 15.87 12.54 -18.69
C VAL A 190 16.34 11.74 -17.47
N PRO A 191 17.48 12.11 -16.83
CA PRO A 191 17.94 11.45 -15.61
C PRO A 191 16.85 11.48 -14.53
N ILE A 192 16.78 10.43 -13.72
CA ILE A 192 15.82 10.37 -12.62
C ILE A 192 16.35 11.25 -11.47
N PRO A 193 15.68 12.37 -11.10
CA PRO A 193 16.14 13.21 -10.00
C PRO A 193 16.11 12.43 -8.67
N ARG A 194 16.99 12.76 -7.72
CA ARG A 194 17.02 12.07 -6.41
C ARG A 194 15.70 12.26 -5.65
N LEU A 195 15.01 13.40 -5.83
CA LEU A 195 13.64 13.56 -5.32
C LEU A 195 12.68 12.44 -5.80
N VAL A 196 12.74 12.05 -7.08
CA VAL A 196 11.86 11.00 -7.62
C VAL A 196 12.21 9.66 -7.00
N VAL A 197 13.51 9.37 -6.84
CA VAL A 197 13.98 8.17 -6.12
C VAL A 197 13.48 8.18 -4.68
N ARG A 198 13.62 9.30 -3.96
CA ARG A 198 13.11 9.49 -2.59
C ARG A 198 11.63 9.17 -2.48
N LEU A 199 10.80 9.77 -3.33
CA LEU A 199 9.35 9.57 -3.29
C LEU A 199 8.96 8.11 -3.58
N ARG A 200 9.66 7.44 -4.50
CA ARG A 200 9.47 6.00 -4.76
C ARG A 200 9.88 5.13 -3.58
N LEU A 201 11.02 5.42 -2.96
CA LEU A 201 11.49 4.70 -1.77
C LEU A 201 10.58 4.95 -0.56
N LEU A 202 10.10 6.18 -0.36
CA LEU A 202 9.11 6.49 0.68
C LEU A 202 7.77 5.79 0.42
N SER A 203 7.34 5.69 -0.84
CA SER A 203 6.17 4.91 -1.23
C SER A 203 6.35 3.42 -0.86
N ALA A 204 7.49 2.82 -1.20
CA ALA A 204 7.83 1.45 -0.81
C ALA A 204 7.92 1.28 0.72
N TRP A 205 8.47 2.28 1.43
CA TRP A 205 8.52 2.28 2.88
C TRP A 205 7.12 2.33 3.50
N CYS A 206 6.19 3.11 2.97
CA CYS A 206 4.78 3.11 3.43
C CYS A 206 4.11 1.75 3.24
N LEU A 207 4.40 1.04 2.14
CA LEU A 207 3.94 -0.34 1.95
C LEU A 207 4.56 -1.30 2.97
N LEU A 208 5.85 -1.13 3.27
CA LEU A 208 6.53 -1.90 4.31
C LEU A 208 5.87 -1.68 5.68
N VAL A 209 5.52 -0.44 6.05
CA VAL A 209 4.77 -0.13 7.28
C VAL A 209 3.41 -0.83 7.30
N ALA A 210 2.66 -0.74 6.20
CA ALA A 210 1.34 -1.38 6.07
C ALA A 210 1.39 -2.90 6.22
N ILE A 211 2.53 -3.53 5.97
CA ILE A 211 2.72 -4.98 6.14
C ILE A 211 3.31 -5.32 7.51
N ALA A 212 4.39 -4.63 7.90
CA ALA A 212 5.15 -4.95 9.10
C ALA A 212 4.35 -4.71 10.40
N VAL A 213 3.50 -3.68 10.43
CA VAL A 213 2.67 -3.39 11.62
C VAL A 213 1.67 -4.53 11.88
N PRO A 214 0.77 -4.92 10.95
CA PRO A 214 -0.14 -6.05 11.18
C PRO A 214 0.57 -7.38 11.43
N VAL A 215 1.68 -7.66 10.73
CA VAL A 215 2.40 -8.94 10.93
C VAL A 215 3.02 -9.01 12.33
N SER A 216 3.48 -7.88 12.88
CA SER A 216 4.03 -7.85 14.25
C SER A 216 3.00 -8.19 15.33
N THR A 217 1.70 -8.00 15.06
CA THR A 217 0.65 -8.31 16.05
C THR A 217 0.36 -9.81 16.13
N VAL A 218 0.66 -10.60 15.09
CA VAL A 218 0.48 -12.08 15.08
C VAL A 218 1.06 -12.70 16.33
N VAL A 219 2.35 -12.43 16.57
CA VAL A 219 3.11 -13.07 17.64
C VAL A 219 2.66 -12.58 19.01
N ARG A 220 2.22 -11.33 19.11
CA ARG A 220 1.69 -10.75 20.34
C ARG A 220 0.40 -11.46 20.80
N PHE A 221 -0.39 -11.97 19.87
CA PHE A 221 -1.67 -12.62 20.14
C PHE A 221 -1.65 -14.14 19.90
N ASP A 222 -0.48 -14.76 19.75
CA ASP A 222 -0.36 -16.20 19.45
C ASP A 222 -0.52 -17.07 20.70
N ALA A 223 -1.70 -17.00 21.32
CA ALA A 223 -2.13 -17.84 22.43
C ALA A 223 -3.63 -18.13 22.31
N GLU A 224 -4.10 -19.15 23.02
CA GLU A 224 -5.52 -19.46 23.11
C GLU A 224 -6.30 -18.29 23.73
N ARG A 225 -7.57 -18.16 23.33
CA ARG A 225 -8.45 -17.10 23.85
C ARG A 225 -8.87 -17.44 25.27
N ALA A 226 -9.06 -16.42 26.08
CA ALA A 226 -9.46 -16.57 27.48
C ALA A 226 -10.27 -15.37 27.96
N PRO A 227 -11.10 -15.53 29.02
CA PRO A 227 -11.83 -14.41 29.64
C PRO A 227 -10.96 -13.27 30.16
N ARG A 228 -9.71 -13.57 30.48
CA ARG A 228 -8.68 -12.55 30.72
C ARG A 228 -7.47 -12.94 29.89
N PHE A 229 -7.40 -12.40 28.69
CA PHE A 229 -6.30 -12.71 27.79
C PHE A 229 -4.99 -12.14 28.34
N VAL A 230 -3.98 -12.99 28.44
CA VAL A 230 -2.61 -12.57 28.75
C VAL A 230 -1.78 -12.86 27.53
N SER A 231 -1.21 -11.81 26.93
CA SER A 231 -0.30 -11.98 25.81
C SER A 231 0.85 -12.91 26.23
N PRO A 232 1.24 -13.89 25.40
CA PRO A 232 2.42 -14.71 25.66
C PRO A 232 3.72 -13.90 25.59
N TRP A 233 3.69 -12.73 24.94
CA TRP A 233 4.86 -11.87 24.71
C TRP A 233 4.59 -10.40 25.05
N PRO A 234 4.30 -10.04 26.32
CA PRO A 234 4.11 -8.65 26.73
C PRO A 234 5.36 -7.78 26.52
N GLN A 235 6.53 -8.43 26.37
CA GLN A 235 7.80 -7.80 26.01
C GLN A 235 7.74 -7.11 24.64
N VAL A 236 6.98 -7.66 23.67
CA VAL A 236 6.82 -7.03 22.35
C VAL A 236 6.20 -5.65 22.50
N GLY A 237 5.08 -5.53 23.23
CA GLY A 237 4.44 -4.24 23.49
C GLY A 237 5.35 -3.25 24.22
N ARG A 238 6.19 -3.73 25.14
CA ARG A 238 7.18 -2.88 25.85
C ARG A 238 8.37 -2.46 24.99
N ALA A 239 8.69 -3.21 23.94
CA ALA A 239 9.80 -2.92 23.03
C ALA A 239 9.41 -1.88 21.96
N LEU A 240 8.14 -1.83 21.56
CA LEU A 240 7.64 -0.89 20.57
C LEU A 240 7.69 0.56 21.09
N LEU A 241 8.05 1.48 20.20
CA LEU A 241 8.01 2.91 20.45
C LEU A 241 6.62 3.48 20.24
N VAL A 242 5.90 2.96 19.25
CA VAL A 242 4.56 3.41 18.89
C VAL A 242 3.65 2.21 18.67
N ASP A 243 2.55 2.13 19.42
CA ASP A 243 1.52 1.11 19.21
C ASP A 243 0.42 1.68 18.31
N VAL A 244 0.71 1.75 17.01
CA VAL A 244 -0.28 2.23 16.02
C VAL A 244 -1.30 1.12 15.76
N PRO A 245 -2.62 1.40 15.78
CA PRO A 245 -3.62 0.43 15.38
C PRO A 245 -3.31 -0.11 13.97
N ALA A 246 -3.25 -1.44 13.82
CA ALA A 246 -2.87 -2.10 12.57
C ALA A 246 -3.73 -1.65 11.38
N ALA A 247 -5.01 -1.40 11.64
CA ALA A 247 -5.96 -0.86 10.68
C ALA A 247 -5.54 0.52 10.14
N GLY A 248 -5.20 1.43 11.05
CA GLY A 248 -4.75 2.78 10.71
C GLY A 248 -3.45 2.77 9.93
N ALA A 249 -2.50 1.91 10.32
CA ALA A 249 -1.23 1.74 9.61
C ALA A 249 -1.44 1.26 8.16
N VAL A 250 -2.35 0.31 7.93
CA VAL A 250 -2.69 -0.16 6.58
C VAL A 250 -3.35 0.94 5.75
N ILE A 251 -4.40 1.57 6.26
CA ILE A 251 -5.14 2.61 5.51
C ILE A 251 -4.20 3.76 5.12
N ILE A 252 -3.52 4.34 6.11
CA ILE A 252 -2.66 5.51 5.91
C ILE A 252 -1.46 5.12 5.05
N GLY A 253 -0.84 3.96 5.32
CA GLY A 253 0.29 3.44 4.56
C GLY A 253 -0.04 3.25 3.08
N LEU A 254 -1.17 2.62 2.75
CA LEU A 254 -1.60 2.42 1.36
C LEU A 254 -1.92 3.75 0.66
N VAL A 255 -2.66 4.64 1.31
CA VAL A 255 -3.00 5.96 0.74
C VAL A 255 -1.74 6.77 0.46
N LEU A 256 -0.83 6.88 1.43
CA LEU A 256 0.43 7.60 1.26
C LEU A 256 1.32 6.95 0.21
N ALA A 257 1.39 5.62 0.15
CA ALA A 257 2.15 4.93 -0.88
C ALA A 257 1.70 5.31 -2.30
N VAL A 258 0.39 5.33 -2.55
CA VAL A 258 -0.19 5.71 -3.85
C VAL A 258 0.09 7.19 -4.16
N LEU A 259 -0.14 8.09 -3.20
CA LEU A 259 0.11 9.53 -3.38
C LEU A 259 1.59 9.83 -3.64
N LEU A 260 2.50 9.19 -2.90
CA LEU A 260 3.95 9.34 -3.09
C LEU A 260 4.40 8.81 -4.46
N TYR A 261 3.86 7.68 -4.91
CA TYR A 261 4.16 7.15 -6.24
C TYR A 261 3.62 8.04 -7.37
N ALA A 262 2.40 8.56 -7.21
CA ALA A 262 1.79 9.49 -8.17
C ALA A 262 2.58 10.81 -8.25
N THR A 263 2.98 11.37 -7.10
CA THR A 263 3.80 12.57 -7.03
C THR A 263 5.21 12.34 -7.59
N ALA A 264 5.81 11.17 -7.39
CA ALA A 264 7.08 10.80 -8.04
C ALA A 264 6.95 10.83 -9.58
N SER A 265 5.85 10.27 -10.10
CA SER A 265 5.56 10.24 -11.54
C SER A 265 5.26 11.62 -12.11
N ALA A 266 4.63 12.51 -11.34
CA ALA A 266 4.43 13.92 -11.69
C ALA A 266 5.76 14.69 -11.68
N ALA A 267 6.58 14.51 -10.64
CA ALA A 267 7.88 15.17 -10.52
C ALA A 267 8.85 14.78 -11.64
N HIS A 268 8.84 13.52 -12.09
CA HIS A 268 9.64 13.08 -13.24
C HIS A 268 9.16 13.70 -14.56
N ARG A 269 7.83 13.84 -14.74
CA ARG A 269 7.26 14.59 -15.88
C ARG A 269 7.67 16.05 -15.87
N ASP A 270 7.62 16.70 -14.72
CA ASP A 270 8.01 18.09 -14.58
C ASP A 270 9.51 18.28 -14.80
N ALA A 271 10.36 17.36 -14.35
CA ALA A 271 11.79 17.37 -14.67
C ALA A 271 12.03 17.32 -16.19
N ALA A 272 11.30 16.47 -16.91
CA ALA A 272 11.40 16.39 -18.36
C ALA A 272 10.90 17.66 -19.06
N ARG A 273 9.85 18.31 -18.52
CA ARG A 273 9.39 19.63 -19.01
C ARG A 273 10.47 20.70 -18.82
N VAL A 274 11.16 20.73 -17.68
CA VAL A 274 12.27 21.66 -17.44
C VAL A 274 13.41 21.41 -18.44
N VAL A 275 13.79 20.16 -18.70
CA VAL A 275 14.86 19.86 -19.67
C VAL A 275 14.46 20.24 -21.11
N LYS A 276 13.18 20.07 -21.47
CA LYS A 276 12.70 20.39 -22.82
C LYS A 276 12.51 21.89 -23.05
N TYR A 277 11.92 22.58 -22.10
CA TYR A 277 11.41 23.95 -22.25
C TYR A 277 12.19 24.99 -21.44
N GLY A 278 13.08 24.55 -20.55
CA GLY A 278 14.02 25.42 -19.88
C GLY A 278 13.37 26.50 -18.99
N PRO A 279 13.91 27.73 -19.02
CA PRO A 279 13.43 28.84 -18.21
C PRO A 279 11.97 29.22 -18.41
N ASP A 280 11.45 29.09 -19.63
CA ASP A 280 10.09 29.53 -19.96
C ASP A 280 9.03 28.71 -19.20
N TYR A 281 9.27 27.40 -19.05
CA TYR A 281 8.41 26.54 -18.24
C TYR A 281 8.49 26.87 -16.74
N LEU A 282 9.68 27.20 -16.23
CA LEU A 282 9.86 27.55 -14.82
C LEU A 282 9.25 28.93 -14.47
N ALA A 283 9.22 29.84 -15.44
CA ALA A 283 8.68 31.19 -15.29
C ALA A 283 7.14 31.24 -15.37
N ARG A 284 6.47 30.16 -15.80
CA ARG A 284 4.99 30.12 -16.01
C ARG A 284 4.12 30.58 -14.82
N GLY A 285 4.66 30.51 -13.60
CA GLY A 285 3.96 30.91 -12.37
C GLY A 285 4.53 32.17 -11.72
N LEU A 286 5.48 32.84 -12.36
CA LEU A 286 6.07 34.09 -11.89
C LEU A 286 5.37 35.23 -12.63
N SER A 287 4.61 36.05 -11.90
CA SER A 287 4.00 37.25 -12.45
C SER A 287 5.01 38.38 -12.50
N GLY A 288 5.32 38.90 -13.69
CA GLY A 288 6.20 40.05 -13.89
C GLY A 288 6.33 40.37 -15.37
N GLY A 289 6.48 41.64 -15.72
CA GLY A 289 6.75 42.07 -17.10
C GLY A 289 8.19 41.81 -17.56
N GLU A 290 9.04 41.28 -16.67
CA GLU A 290 10.43 40.96 -16.94
C GLU A 290 10.58 39.67 -17.76
N PRO A 291 11.66 39.54 -18.56
CA PRO A 291 11.94 38.31 -19.29
C PRO A 291 12.12 37.11 -18.33
N ALA A 292 11.62 35.94 -18.74
CA ALA A 292 11.60 34.70 -17.94
C ALA A 292 12.95 34.36 -17.28
N ARG A 293 14.07 34.65 -17.95
CA ARG A 293 15.43 34.42 -17.46
C ARG A 293 15.79 35.29 -16.26
N ALA A 294 15.39 36.57 -16.24
CA ALA A 294 15.67 37.48 -15.14
C ALA A 294 14.91 37.08 -13.87
N LEU A 295 13.62 36.77 -14.02
CA LEU A 295 12.78 36.25 -12.94
C LEU A 295 13.33 34.94 -12.35
N LEU A 296 13.82 34.05 -13.23
CA LEU A 296 14.41 32.78 -12.81
C LEU A 296 15.74 32.98 -12.06
N ALA A 297 16.61 33.89 -12.53
CA ALA A 297 17.88 34.19 -11.87
C ALA A 297 17.67 34.67 -10.43
N THR A 298 16.74 35.59 -10.21
CA THR A 298 16.35 36.08 -8.89
C THR A 298 15.77 34.98 -8.00
N ARG A 299 15.01 34.04 -8.58
CA ARG A 299 14.50 32.87 -7.84
C ARG A 299 15.62 31.90 -7.46
N MET A 300 16.56 31.66 -8.38
CA MET A 300 17.68 30.75 -8.16
C MET A 300 18.65 31.29 -7.10
N SER A 301 18.89 32.61 -7.03
CA SER A 301 19.72 33.21 -5.98
C SER A 301 19.11 33.01 -4.58
N ARG A 302 17.81 33.26 -4.41
CA ARG A 302 17.10 32.98 -3.14
C ARG A 302 17.15 31.50 -2.74
N LEU A 303 17.08 30.60 -3.72
CA LEU A 303 17.22 29.16 -3.48
C LEU A 303 18.65 28.77 -3.09
N ALA A 304 19.66 29.44 -3.63
CA ALA A 304 21.07 29.25 -3.26
C ALA A 304 21.34 29.70 -1.82
N GLU A 305 20.78 30.85 -1.40
CA GLU A 305 20.91 31.36 -0.03
C GLU A 305 20.32 30.39 1.00
N SER A 306 19.16 29.79 0.70
CA SER A 306 18.50 28.81 1.57
C SER A 306 19.06 27.38 1.45
N GLU A 307 20.06 27.15 0.60
CA GLU A 307 20.57 25.81 0.31
C GLU A 307 21.23 25.16 1.52
N ARG A 308 22.14 25.88 2.20
CA ARG A 308 22.88 25.34 3.35
C ARG A 308 21.95 24.99 4.49
N ALA A 309 21.00 25.88 4.79
CA ALA A 309 20.02 25.66 5.87
C ALA A 309 19.11 24.46 5.57
N SER A 310 18.56 24.37 4.36
CA SER A 310 17.68 23.25 3.97
C SER A 310 18.41 21.90 3.97
N ARG A 311 19.67 21.87 3.54
CA ARG A 311 20.50 20.66 3.58
C ARG A 311 20.85 20.25 5.01
N ALA A 312 21.27 21.20 5.85
CA ALA A 312 21.59 20.93 7.25
C ALA A 312 20.36 20.39 8.00
N PHE A 313 19.18 20.96 7.76
CA PHE A 313 17.93 20.49 8.34
C PHE A 313 17.59 19.05 7.90
N GLY A 314 17.71 18.75 6.59
CA GLY A 314 17.44 17.42 6.07
C GLY A 314 18.37 16.35 6.65
N ILE A 315 19.68 16.66 6.75
CA ILE A 315 20.67 15.75 7.36
C ILE A 315 20.41 15.60 8.86
N GLY A 316 20.18 16.70 9.58
CA GLY A 316 19.90 16.68 11.01
C GLY A 316 18.69 15.83 11.35
N PHE A 317 17.60 15.95 10.58
CA PHE A 317 16.41 15.13 10.74
C PHE A 317 16.69 13.63 10.48
N GLY A 318 17.47 13.31 9.45
CA GLY A 318 17.89 11.93 9.17
C GLY A 318 18.74 11.32 10.29
N VAL A 319 19.70 12.08 10.84
CA VAL A 319 20.54 11.65 11.97
C VAL A 319 19.70 11.46 13.24
N ALA A 320 18.74 12.35 13.51
CA ALA A 320 17.83 12.21 14.64
C ALA A 320 17.01 10.92 14.56
N LEU A 321 16.51 10.56 13.37
CA LEU A 321 15.80 9.29 13.15
C LEU A 321 16.70 8.07 13.35
N LEU A 322 17.98 8.12 12.94
CA LEU A 322 18.93 7.04 13.25
C LEU A 322 19.18 6.91 14.75
N GLY A 323 19.27 8.03 15.47
CA GLY A 323 19.37 8.04 16.93
C GLY A 323 18.16 7.37 17.59
N LEU A 324 16.95 7.69 17.13
CA LEU A 324 15.72 7.03 17.59
C LEU A 324 15.69 5.54 17.23
N ALA A 325 16.17 5.15 16.05
CA ALA A 325 16.28 3.75 15.66
C ALA A 325 17.25 2.98 16.55
N ALA A 326 18.42 3.54 16.85
CA ALA A 326 19.39 2.95 17.77
C ALA A 326 18.82 2.81 19.19
N TRP A 327 18.11 3.83 19.67
CA TRP A 327 17.40 3.76 20.95
C TRP A 327 16.32 2.67 20.95
N ALA A 328 15.55 2.53 19.87
CA ALA A 328 14.59 1.43 19.73
C ALA A 328 15.26 0.06 19.82
N VAL A 329 16.43 -0.14 19.19
CA VAL A 329 17.21 -1.38 19.32
C VAL A 329 17.57 -1.66 20.78
N THR A 330 18.03 -0.65 21.53
CA THR A 330 18.36 -0.84 22.95
C THR A 330 17.15 -1.28 23.77
N ARG A 331 15.96 -0.76 23.47
CA ARG A 331 14.71 -1.19 24.13
C ARG A 331 14.38 -2.65 23.81
N VAL A 332 14.51 -3.06 22.54
CA VAL A 332 14.28 -4.45 22.12
C VAL A 332 15.22 -5.39 22.86
N VAL A 333 16.52 -5.11 22.87
CA VAL A 333 17.52 -5.94 23.55
C VAL A 333 17.26 -6.01 25.06
N SER A 334 16.85 -4.90 25.68
CA SER A 334 16.55 -4.87 27.12
C SER A 334 15.25 -5.60 27.51
N ALA A 335 14.29 -5.69 26.58
CA ALA A 335 12.97 -6.24 26.85
C ALA A 335 12.87 -7.73 26.51
N MET A 336 13.65 -8.23 25.55
CA MET A 336 13.49 -9.57 25.00
C MET A 336 14.25 -10.65 25.78
N PRO A 337 13.60 -11.78 26.11
CA PRO A 337 14.29 -12.95 26.64
C PRO A 337 15.29 -13.52 25.63
N GLY A 338 16.42 -14.04 26.11
CA GLY A 338 17.47 -14.60 25.25
C GLY A 338 17.05 -15.86 24.48
N ASP A 339 16.04 -16.57 24.98
CA ASP A 339 15.42 -17.76 24.39
C ASP A 339 14.20 -17.45 23.52
N ALA A 340 13.87 -16.17 23.31
CA ALA A 340 12.72 -15.80 22.50
C ALA A 340 12.89 -16.22 21.03
N PRO A 341 11.84 -16.78 20.38
CA PRO A 341 11.85 -17.10 18.96
C PRO A 341 12.18 -15.88 18.08
N TRP A 342 12.79 -16.13 16.92
CA TRP A 342 13.16 -15.07 15.97
C TRP A 342 11.97 -14.20 15.52
N SER A 343 10.76 -14.77 15.46
CA SER A 343 9.54 -14.05 15.11
C SER A 343 9.18 -12.97 16.14
N VAL A 344 9.41 -13.25 17.43
CA VAL A 344 9.23 -12.29 18.53
C VAL A 344 10.25 -11.17 18.44
N TRP A 345 11.52 -11.51 18.18
CA TRP A 345 12.58 -10.53 17.97
C TRP A 345 12.27 -9.58 16.81
N LEU A 346 11.82 -10.11 15.67
CA LEU A 346 11.41 -9.27 14.54
C LEU A 346 10.20 -8.40 14.85
N ALA A 347 9.20 -8.94 15.56
CA ALA A 347 8.03 -8.17 15.97
C ALA A 347 8.42 -7.01 16.88
N GLY A 348 9.33 -7.22 17.84
CA GLY A 348 9.87 -6.15 18.69
C GLY A 348 10.76 -5.17 17.93
N ALA A 349 11.59 -5.66 17.00
CA ALA A 349 12.51 -4.84 16.21
C ALA A 349 11.83 -3.98 15.14
N ARG A 350 10.53 -4.17 14.89
CA ARG A 350 9.74 -3.47 13.86
C ARG A 350 10.05 -1.97 13.78
N ASP A 351 9.90 -1.24 14.89
CA ASP A 351 10.05 0.22 14.89
C ASP A 351 11.49 0.64 14.60
N SER A 352 12.48 -0.11 15.10
CA SER A 352 13.89 0.15 14.81
C SER A 352 14.22 0.00 13.33
N VAL A 353 13.69 -1.06 12.69
CA VAL A 353 13.89 -1.32 11.25
C VAL A 353 13.20 -0.25 10.42
N LEU A 354 11.94 0.08 10.73
CA LEU A 354 11.19 1.09 10.00
C LEU A 354 11.85 2.47 10.11
N LEU A 355 12.29 2.88 11.29
CA LEU A 355 12.98 4.15 11.50
C LEU A 355 14.35 4.20 10.80
N ALA A 356 15.14 3.12 10.90
CA ALA A 356 16.42 3.03 10.21
C ALA A 356 16.26 3.14 8.69
N CYS A 357 15.32 2.38 8.10
CA CYS A 357 15.02 2.47 6.67
C CYS A 357 14.59 3.89 6.26
N LEU A 358 13.69 4.53 7.03
CA LEU A 358 13.26 5.89 6.75
C LEU A 358 14.45 6.86 6.78
N ALA A 359 15.29 6.77 7.81
CA ALA A 359 16.45 7.63 7.96
C ALA A 359 17.45 7.46 6.80
N LEU A 360 17.75 6.22 6.40
CA LEU A 360 18.63 5.93 5.26
C LEU A 360 18.06 6.49 3.96
N ILE A 361 16.75 6.34 3.71
CA ILE A 361 16.11 6.94 2.54
C ILE A 361 16.32 8.45 2.54
N LEU A 362 16.10 9.13 3.67
CA LEU A 362 16.23 10.58 3.76
C LEU A 362 17.67 11.07 3.58
N LEU A 363 18.65 10.36 4.16
CA LEU A 363 20.06 10.71 4.07
C LEU A 363 20.63 10.48 2.66
N PHE A 364 20.36 9.32 2.05
CA PHE A 364 20.91 8.98 0.73
C PHE A 364 20.25 9.76 -0.42
N THR A 365 19.02 10.22 -0.23
CA THR A 365 18.29 10.98 -1.26
C THR A 365 18.17 12.47 -0.96
N ALA A 366 18.99 12.98 -0.02
CA ALA A 366 19.07 14.39 0.26
C ALA A 366 19.55 15.16 -0.99
N GLU A 367 18.68 16.02 -1.50
CA GLU A 367 18.92 16.85 -2.68
C GLU A 367 18.23 18.20 -2.47
N THR A 368 18.97 19.29 -2.67
CA THR A 368 18.46 20.65 -2.52
C THR A 368 17.71 21.05 -3.79
N ARG A 369 16.69 21.93 -3.65
CA ARG A 369 15.92 22.40 -4.81
C ARG A 369 16.79 23.15 -5.81
N TYR A 370 17.77 23.91 -5.30
CA TYR A 370 18.75 24.64 -6.11
C TYR A 370 19.57 23.70 -6.99
N HIS A 371 20.24 22.70 -6.39
CA HIS A 371 21.09 21.76 -7.12
C HIS A 371 20.30 21.03 -8.22
N ARG A 372 19.13 20.52 -7.88
CA ARG A 372 18.25 19.83 -8.83
C ARG A 372 17.88 20.71 -10.03
N LEU A 373 17.44 21.96 -9.78
CA LEU A 373 17.04 22.85 -10.87
C LEU A 373 18.26 23.28 -11.70
N SER A 374 19.41 23.53 -11.08
CA SER A 374 20.64 23.88 -11.77
C SER A 374 21.09 22.76 -12.73
N GLU A 375 21.02 21.50 -12.31
CA GLU A 375 21.40 20.36 -13.16
C GLU A 375 20.43 20.21 -14.35
N LEU A 376 19.12 20.33 -14.11
CA LEU A 376 18.12 20.22 -15.18
C LEU A 376 18.24 21.36 -16.20
N LEU A 377 18.56 22.59 -15.75
CA LEU A 377 18.78 23.74 -16.63
C LEU A 377 20.09 23.62 -17.42
N ALA A 378 21.18 23.16 -16.79
CA ALA A 378 22.44 22.90 -17.50
C ALA A 378 22.25 21.88 -18.63
N ARG A 379 21.45 20.82 -18.39
CA ARG A 379 21.09 19.85 -19.44
C ARG A 379 20.23 20.44 -20.54
N HIS A 380 19.32 21.35 -20.22
CA HIS A 380 18.54 22.07 -21.21
C HIS A 380 19.45 22.87 -22.16
N GLU A 381 20.43 23.60 -21.61
CA GLU A 381 21.40 24.37 -22.39
C GLU A 381 22.22 23.49 -23.33
N ILE A 382 22.75 22.35 -22.84
CA ILE A 382 23.49 21.38 -23.67
C ILE A 382 22.62 20.87 -24.82
N ASN A 383 21.37 20.48 -24.56
CA ASN A 383 20.46 19.98 -25.59
C ASN A 383 20.10 21.07 -26.63
N HIS A 384 19.99 22.33 -26.20
CA HIS A 384 19.70 23.44 -27.09
C HIS A 384 20.89 23.75 -28.01
N VAL A 385 22.12 23.73 -27.49
CA VAL A 385 23.33 23.93 -28.28
C VAL A 385 23.49 22.84 -29.34
N ASN A 386 23.31 21.57 -28.96
CA ASN A 386 23.44 20.43 -29.90
C ASN A 386 22.43 20.49 -31.05
N ARG A 387 21.18 20.87 -30.78
CA ARG A 387 20.16 21.07 -31.84
C ARG A 387 20.49 22.23 -32.77
N GLY A 388 21.08 23.30 -32.23
CA GLY A 388 21.55 24.43 -33.03
C GLY A 388 22.64 24.02 -34.02
N THR A 389 23.55 23.12 -33.62
CA THR A 389 24.63 22.61 -34.48
C THR A 389 24.13 21.61 -35.53
N GLU A 390 23.17 20.75 -35.21
CA GLU A 390 22.59 19.79 -36.18
C GLU A 390 21.84 20.51 -37.31
N ASN A 391 21.09 21.58 -36.99
CA ASN A 391 20.37 22.36 -38.00
C ASN A 391 21.29 23.28 -38.81
N GLY A 392 22.45 23.69 -38.26
CA GLY A 392 23.44 24.50 -38.95
C GLY A 392 24.28 23.74 -39.98
N PHE A 393 24.39 22.41 -39.86
CA PHE A 393 25.22 21.57 -40.73
C PHE A 393 24.51 21.12 -42.04
N VAL A 394 23.23 21.45 -42.22
CA VAL A 394 22.44 21.10 -43.43
C VAL A 394 22.39 22.27 -44.44
N ALA A 395 23.03 23.39 -44.13
CA ALA A 395 23.17 24.54 -45.04
C ALA A 395 24.59 24.59 -45.63
N SER A 396 24.95 23.60 -46.46
CA SER A 396 26.13 23.67 -47.34
C SER A 396 25.87 22.97 -48.65
#